data_AF-A0A1V4ARC2-F1
#
_entry.id   AF-A0A1V4ARC2-F1
#
_cell.length_a   1.000
_cell.length_b   1.000
_cell.length_c   1.000
_cell.angle_alpha   90.00
_cell.angle_beta   90.00
_cell.angle_gamma   90.00
#
_symmetry.space_group_name_H-M   'P 1'
#
loop_
_entity.id
_entity.type
_entity.pdbx_description
1 polymer ?
#
loop_
_entity_poly.entity_id
_entity_poly.type
_entity_poly.pdbx_seq_one_letter_code
_entity_poly.pdbx_strand_id
1 'polypeptide(L)'
;MSEVTIDLSLFFTNTAKLAELDRYIQKAKSLAGDGNEVILTGAAPVWLYLKIAHALHGKARKLIYNSPVTGKIVIFDHSPD
;
A
#
# COMPACT_ATOMS: atom_id res chain seq x y z
N MET A 1 -1.93 16.69 7.07
CA MET A 1 -1.28 15.40 6.76
C MET A 1 -1.97 14.35 7.61
N SER A 2 -2.45 13.27 7.00
CA SER A 2 -3.17 12.21 7.70
C SER A 2 -2.49 10.86 7.50
N GLU A 3 -2.52 10.02 8.53
CA GLU A 3 -2.18 8.60 8.42
C GLU A 3 -3.36 7.87 7.74
N VAL A 4 -3.08 7.08 6.71
CA VAL A 4 -4.07 6.30 5.95
C VAL A 4 -3.68 4.83 5.99
N THR A 5 -4.57 3.98 6.48
CA THR A 5 -4.37 2.52 6.46
C THR A 5 -5.13 1.90 5.28
N ILE A 6 -4.44 1.09 4.48
CA ILE A 6 -4.98 0.36 3.35
C ILE A 6 -4.78 -1.14 3.59
N ASP A 7 -5.89 -1.86 3.76
CA ASP A 7 -5.91 -3.31 3.85
C ASP A 7 -6.04 -3.93 2.45
N LEU A 8 -4.95 -4.54 1.97
CA LEU A 8 -4.89 -5.16 0.64
C LEU A 8 -5.74 -6.44 0.53
N SER A 9 -6.11 -7.07 1.64
CA SER A 9 -7.00 -8.24 1.60
C SER A 9 -8.40 -7.88 1.09
N LEU A 10 -8.80 -6.60 1.20
CA LEU A 10 -10.08 -6.08 0.73
C LEU A 10 -10.09 -5.69 -0.76
N PHE A 11 -9.03 -6.02 -1.52
CA PHE A 11 -8.90 -5.65 -2.92
C PHE A 11 -9.45 -6.72 -3.86
N PHE A 12 -9.50 -7.96 -3.39
CA PHE A 12 -9.89 -9.14 -4.16
C PHE A 12 -10.68 -10.10 -3.27
N THR A 13 -11.32 -11.10 -3.89
CA THR A 13 -12.02 -12.17 -3.17
C THR A 13 -11.23 -13.46 -3.31
N ASN A 14 -10.83 -14.06 -2.18
CA ASN A 14 -10.03 -15.29 -2.07
C ASN A 14 -8.61 -15.21 -2.68
N THR A 15 -8.50 -14.98 -3.99
CA THR A 15 -7.24 -14.98 -4.73
C THR A 15 -7.13 -13.75 -5.62
N ALA A 16 -6.07 -12.97 -5.43
CA ALA A 16 -5.77 -11.83 -6.28
C ALA A 16 -5.41 -12.30 -7.70
N LYS A 17 -5.91 -11.58 -8.72
CA LYS A 17 -5.69 -11.93 -10.13
C LYS A 17 -4.78 -10.91 -10.80
N LEU A 18 -3.73 -11.36 -11.49
CA LEU A 18 -2.85 -10.46 -12.26
C LEU A 18 -3.62 -9.66 -13.32
N ALA A 19 -4.67 -10.23 -13.92
CA ALA A 19 -5.53 -9.54 -14.89
C ALA A 19 -6.28 -8.32 -14.29
N GLU A 20 -6.38 -8.23 -12.97
CA GLU A 20 -7.02 -7.10 -12.26
C GLU A 20 -5.98 -6.13 -11.66
N LEU A 21 -4.69 -6.30 -11.98
CA LEU A 21 -3.60 -5.53 -11.37
C LEU A 21 -3.82 -4.01 -11.46
N ASP A 22 -4.23 -3.52 -12.63
CA ASP A 22 -4.48 -2.09 -12.84
C ASP A 22 -5.62 -1.60 -11.93
N ARG A 23 -6.67 -2.40 -11.75
CA ARG A 23 -7.79 -2.08 -10.84
C ARG A 23 -7.30 -1.94 -9.40
N TYR A 24 -6.44 -2.87 -8.95
CA TYR A 24 -5.84 -2.81 -7.61
C TYR A 24 -4.96 -1.57 -7.44
N ILE A 25 -4.13 -1.25 -8.43
CA ILE A 25 -3.26 -0.06 -8.41
C ILE A 25 -4.09 1.21 -8.31
N GLN A 26 -5.11 1.38 -9.16
CA GLN A 26 -5.94 2.58 -9.14
C GLN A 26 -6.69 2.72 -7.81
N LYS A 27 -7.21 1.62 -7.26
CA LYS A 27 -7.85 1.63 -5.93
C LYS A 27 -6.88 2.08 -4.85
N ALA A 28 -5.65 1.55 -4.82
CA ALA A 28 -4.63 1.95 -3.84
C ALA A 28 -4.26 3.43 -3.98
N LYS A 29 -4.02 3.91 -5.21
CA LYS A 29 -3.70 5.33 -5.46
C LYS A 29 -4.84 6.25 -5.01
N SER A 30 -6.09 5.87 -5.28
CA SER A 30 -7.26 6.64 -4.85
C SER A 30 -7.38 6.71 -3.33
N LEU A 31 -7.18 5.59 -2.62
CA LEU A 31 -7.26 5.54 -1.17
C LEU A 31 -6.10 6.27 -0.48
N ALA A 32 -4.89 6.17 -1.04
CA ALA A 32 -3.70 6.81 -0.50
C ALA A 32 -3.82 8.33 -0.44
N GLY A 33 -4.50 8.96 -1.41
CA GLY A 33 -4.45 10.42 -1.57
C GLY A 33 -3.04 10.90 -1.90
N ASP A 34 -2.80 12.21 -1.80
CA ASP A 34 -1.52 12.84 -2.14
C ASP A 34 -0.81 13.37 -0.88
N GLY A 35 0.46 12.98 -0.69
CA GLY A 35 1.31 13.46 0.41
C GLY A 35 1.01 12.85 1.79
N ASN A 36 0.13 11.84 1.88
CA ASN A 36 -0.18 11.17 3.13
C ASN A 36 0.90 10.17 3.56
N GLU A 37 0.86 9.80 4.84
CA GLU A 37 1.56 8.63 5.36
C GLU A 37 0.67 7.41 5.18
N VAL A 38 1.13 6.43 4.42
CA VAL A 38 0.33 5.27 4.05
C VAL A 38 0.85 4.03 4.76
N ILE A 39 -0.05 3.29 5.39
CA ILE A 39 0.21 1.99 5.98
C ILE A 39 -0.47 0.92 5.13
N LEU A 40 0.31 -0.01 4.57
CA LEU A 40 -0.18 -1.21 3.91
C LEU A 40 -0.25 -2.36 4.91
N THR A 41 -1.38 -3.07 4.93
CA THR A 41 -1.61 -4.24 5.77
C THR A 41 -2.47 -5.27 5.04
N GLY A 42 -2.75 -6.40 5.68
CA GLY A 42 -3.66 -7.44 5.21
C GLY A 42 -2.98 -8.61 4.50
N ALA A 43 -3.65 -9.76 4.47
CA ALA A 43 -3.17 -10.93 3.74
C ALA A 43 -3.31 -10.69 2.23
N ALA A 44 -2.17 -10.56 1.53
CA ALA A 44 -2.13 -10.43 0.08
C ALA A 44 -0.82 -11.02 -0.48
N PRO A 45 -0.78 -11.42 -1.76
CA PRO A 45 0.44 -11.92 -2.38
C PRO A 45 1.55 -10.87 -2.38
N VAL A 46 2.80 -11.33 -2.23
CA VAL A 46 3.98 -10.45 -2.21
C VAL A 46 4.07 -9.58 -3.46
N TRP A 47 3.73 -10.12 -4.64
CA TRP A 47 3.75 -9.36 -5.89
C TRP A 47 2.78 -8.17 -5.87
N LEU A 48 1.65 -8.27 -5.17
CA LEU A 48 0.69 -7.19 -5.07
C LEU A 48 1.27 -6.07 -4.20
N TYR A 49 1.85 -6.41 -3.05
CA TYR A 49 2.58 -5.46 -2.21
C TYR A 49 3.66 -4.71 -2.99
N LEU A 50 4.49 -5.41 -3.77
CA LEU A 50 5.55 -4.80 -4.58
C LEU A 50 4.99 -3.81 -5.60
N LYS A 51 3.93 -4.20 -6.33
CA LYS A 51 3.30 -3.33 -7.33
C LYS A 51 2.62 -2.11 -6.71
N ILE A 52 1.92 -2.27 -5.59
CA ILE A 52 1.29 -1.15 -4.88
C ILE A 52 2.35 -0.23 -4.29
N ALA A 53 3.39 -0.75 -3.63
CA ALA A 53 4.46 0.07 -3.07
C ALA A 53 5.15 0.93 -4.13
N HIS A 54 5.48 0.34 -5.28
CA HIS A 54 6.04 1.08 -6.41
C HIS A 54 5.09 2.17 -6.93
N ALA A 55 3.81 1.85 -7.11
CA ALA A 55 2.82 2.81 -7.59
C ALA A 55 2.56 3.98 -6.62
N LEU A 56 2.80 3.77 -5.32
CA LEU A 56 2.65 4.79 -4.28
C LEU A 56 3.92 5.60 -3.99
N HIS A 57 5.09 5.20 -4.50
CA HIS A 57 6.38 5.87 -4.23
C HIS A 57 6.39 7.37 -4.57
N GLY A 58 5.74 7.75 -5.66
CA GLY A 58 5.61 9.16 -6.07
C GLY A 58 4.32 9.85 -5.58
N LYS A 59 3.55 9.21 -4.69
CA LYS A 59 2.22 9.70 -4.27
C LYS A 59 2.11 9.85 -2.75
N ALA A 60 2.57 8.86 -2.00
CA ALA A 60 2.68 8.93 -0.56
C ALA A 60 3.98 9.62 -0.15
N ARG A 61 3.96 10.37 0.95
CA ARG A 61 5.19 10.92 1.55
C ARG A 61 6.01 9.83 2.22
N LYS A 62 5.34 8.93 2.92
CA LYS A 62 5.91 7.81 3.66
C LYS A 62 5.06 6.58 3.43
N LEU A 63 5.69 5.43 3.25
CA LEU A 63 5.00 4.15 3.12
C LEU A 63 5.52 3.17 4.15
N ILE A 64 4.61 2.55 4.88
CA ILE A 64 4.88 1.62 5.96
C ILE A 64 4.17 0.31 5.63
N TYR A 65 4.88 -0.81 5.78
CA TYR A 65 4.27 -2.13 5.88
C TYR A 65 3.96 -2.44 7.34
N ASN A 66 2.77 -2.92 7.65
CA ASN A 66 2.42 -3.35 8.99
C ASN A 66 1.87 -4.79 8.97
N SER A 67 2.39 -5.64 9.86
CA SER A 67 1.89 -7.00 10.05
C SER A 67 1.95 -7.41 11.52
N PRO A 68 1.15 -8.41 11.95
CA PRO A 68 1.24 -8.94 13.31
C PRO A 68 2.62 -9.52 13.67
N VAL A 69 3.42 -9.93 12.69
CA VAL A 69 4.72 -10.59 12.90
C VAL A 69 5.85 -9.57 12.97
N THR A 70 5.86 -8.59 12.09
CA THR A 70 6.96 -7.62 11.95
C THR A 70 6.70 -6.30 12.66
N GLY A 71 5.46 -5.99 13.01
CA GLY A 71 5.04 -4.64 13.34
C GLY A 71 5.18 -3.69 12.14
N LYS A 72 5.27 -2.37 12.43
CA LYS A 72 5.46 -1.32 11.43
C LYS A 72 6.90 -1.31 10.92
N ILE A 73 7.09 -1.52 9.62
CA ILE A 73 8.36 -1.43 8.90
C ILE A 73 8.25 -0.34 7.84
N VAL A 74 9.14 0.65 7.86
CA VAL A 74 9.20 1.69 6.83
C VAL A 74 9.72 1.09 5.52
N ILE A 75 8.97 1.26 4.44
CA ILE A 75 9.40 0.89 3.08
C ILE A 75 10.18 2.05 2.46
N PHE A 76 9.63 3.27 2.54
CA PHE A 76 10.32 4.49 2.16
C PHE A 76 9.80 5.66 3.00
N ASP A 77 10.62 6.70 3.10
CA ASP A 77 10.30 7.96 3.76
C ASP A 77 10.93 9.12 2.96
N HIS A 78 10.08 9.99 2.41
CA HIS A 78 10.50 11.22 1.72
C HIS A 78 10.29 12.46 2.60
N SER A 79 10.12 12.28 3.91
CA SER A 79 10.12 13.40 4.85
C SER A 79 11.53 14.03 4.84
N PRO A 80 11.65 15.35 4.63
CA PRO A 80 12.94 16.04 4.59
C PRO A 80 13.55 16.29 5.98
N ASP A 81 12.85 15.87 7.04
CA ASP A 81 13.16 16.14 8.45
C ASP A 81 13.93 14.97 9.09
#